data_AF-A0A0J9SG92-F1
#
_entry.id   AF-A0A0J9SG92-F1
#
_cell.length_a   1.000
_cell.length_b   1.000
_cell.length_c   1.000
_cell.angle_alpha   90.00
_cell.angle_beta   90.00
_cell.angle_gamma   90.00
#
_symmetry.space_group_name_H-M   'P 1'
#
loop_
_entity.id
_entity.type
_entity.pdbx_description
1 polymer ?
#
loop_
_entity_poly.entity_id
_entity_poly.type
_entity_poly.pdbx_seq_one_letter_code
_entity_poly.pdbx_strand_id
1 'polypeptide(L)'
;MERDGDRDMEKGRKKGPNADMENAMNKGPNANKNTPPGAEAKPVDTTNLADIKFNVTEAEIAQMIDKLEDYVKFDDMFLLFNYVNNNEKMKYIRMQLGVVRLCESLAQSYKIPHYYKTRQWSKSYQGMSDQLLHNERKAYNKLCTFLQNGNSSHIAFVEFLNELIGIWTSFTKEMEKYWKEYLSNKLKVYWETTNVEM
;
A
#
# COMPACT_ATOMS: atom_id res chain seq x y z
N MET A 1 66.86 2.67 17.36
CA MET A 1 67.55 1.64 16.57
C MET A 1 66.77 0.34 16.73
N GLU A 2 66.48 -0.46 15.71
CA GLU A 2 66.74 -0.31 14.26
C GLU A 2 65.61 -0.96 13.44
N ARG A 3 65.68 -0.88 12.11
CA ARG A 3 64.78 -1.59 11.18
C ARG A 3 65.53 -2.74 10.54
N ASP A 4 64.92 -3.92 10.54
CA ASP A 4 65.20 -5.05 9.64
C ASP A 4 63.94 -5.93 9.60
N GLY A 5 63.52 -6.52 8.48
CA GLY A 5 64.02 -6.35 7.10
C GLY A 5 63.11 -7.10 6.13
N ASP A 6 62.96 -6.61 4.90
CA ASP A 6 62.03 -7.17 3.91
C ASP A 6 62.39 -8.60 3.47
N ARG A 7 61.38 -9.35 3.02
CA ARG A 7 61.57 -10.51 2.15
C ARG A 7 60.38 -10.74 1.23
N ASP A 8 60.50 -10.25 0.01
CA ASP A 8 59.58 -10.57 -1.10
C ASP A 8 59.59 -12.06 -1.44
N MET A 9 58.42 -12.55 -1.85
CA MET A 9 58.26 -13.78 -2.65
C MET A 9 57.08 -13.57 -3.62
N GLU A 10 57.40 -12.97 -4.78
CA GLU A 10 56.44 -12.75 -5.87
C GLU A 10 56.18 -14.06 -6.64
N LYS A 11 54.90 -14.34 -6.97
CA LYS A 11 54.37 -14.80 -8.29
C LYS A 11 53.18 -15.77 -8.17
N GLY A 12 52.04 -15.36 -8.72
CA GLY A 12 50.84 -16.20 -8.88
C GLY A 12 49.86 -15.69 -9.97
N ARG A 13 50.32 -14.83 -10.88
CA ARG A 13 49.46 -14.06 -11.79
C ARG A 13 49.19 -14.80 -13.11
N LYS A 14 47.92 -15.07 -13.42
CA LYS A 14 47.48 -15.46 -14.78
C LYS A 14 46.58 -14.36 -15.39
N LYS A 15 47.03 -13.78 -16.51
CA LYS A 15 46.18 -13.18 -17.58
C LYS A 15 45.71 -14.35 -18.49
N GLY A 16 44.71 -14.28 -19.36
CA GLY A 16 43.83 -13.25 -19.95
C GLY A 16 43.24 -13.87 -21.26
N PRO A 17 42.76 -13.13 -22.29
CA PRO A 17 42.25 -11.74 -22.34
C PRO A 17 40.80 -11.70 -21.77
N ASN A 18 39.74 -11.04 -22.24
CA ASN A 18 39.35 -10.05 -23.29
C ASN A 18 38.38 -9.04 -22.59
N ALA A 19 38.01 -7.83 -23.02
CA ALA A 19 37.78 -7.17 -24.32
C ALA A 19 36.53 -7.65 -25.11
N ASP A 20 35.85 -6.68 -25.75
CA ASP A 20 34.68 -6.82 -26.64
C ASP A 20 33.32 -7.24 -26.04
N MET A 21 32.66 -6.34 -25.29
CA MET A 21 31.18 -6.40 -25.17
C MET A 21 30.43 -5.05 -24.99
N GLU A 22 31.05 -3.89 -25.23
CA GLU A 22 30.34 -2.59 -25.29
C GLU A 22 29.65 -2.35 -26.65
N ASN A 23 28.85 -3.29 -27.14
CA ASN A 23 27.88 -3.01 -28.23
C ASN A 23 26.70 -4.00 -28.26
N ALA A 24 25.68 -3.74 -27.43
CA ALA A 24 24.50 -4.62 -27.32
C ALA A 24 23.14 -3.89 -27.22
N MET A 25 23.08 -2.56 -27.33
CA MET A 25 21.81 -1.81 -27.38
C MET A 25 21.20 -1.76 -28.80
N ASN A 26 20.94 -2.92 -29.42
CA ASN A 26 19.90 -3.04 -30.45
C ASN A 26 19.56 -4.49 -30.84
N LYS A 27 18.62 -5.12 -30.11
CA LYS A 27 17.81 -6.24 -30.60
C LYS A 27 16.37 -6.10 -30.07
N GLY A 28 15.42 -5.92 -30.98
CA GLY A 28 14.00 -5.86 -30.65
C GLY A 28 13.44 -7.22 -30.20
N PRO A 29 12.18 -7.27 -29.70
CA PRO A 29 11.56 -8.50 -29.22
C PRO A 29 11.58 -9.63 -30.25
N ASN A 30 12.04 -10.81 -29.83
CA ASN A 30 12.15 -11.97 -30.72
C ASN A 30 10.75 -12.53 -31.05
N ALA A 31 10.40 -12.61 -32.33
CA ALA A 31 9.06 -12.99 -32.78
C ALA A 31 8.81 -14.50 -32.57
N ASN A 32 7.99 -14.84 -31.57
CA ASN A 32 7.63 -16.23 -31.28
C ASN A 32 6.55 -16.72 -32.27
N LYS A 33 6.88 -17.72 -33.10
CA LYS A 33 6.14 -18.04 -34.34
C LYS A 33 4.88 -18.91 -34.19
N ASN A 34 4.33 -19.04 -32.99
CA ASN A 34 3.23 -19.98 -32.70
C ASN A 34 1.91 -19.26 -32.35
N THR A 35 1.30 -18.57 -33.31
CA THR A 35 -0.03 -17.96 -33.17
C THR A 35 -0.92 -18.36 -34.36
N PRO A 36 -2.14 -18.86 -34.15
CA PRO A 36 -3.08 -19.15 -35.24
C PRO A 36 -3.49 -17.87 -35.99
N PRO A 37 -3.56 -17.89 -37.34
CA PRO A 37 -4.06 -16.75 -38.11
C PRO A 37 -5.59 -16.67 -37.99
N GLY A 38 -6.12 -15.49 -37.64
CA GLY A 38 -7.58 -15.21 -37.70
C GLY A 38 -8.23 -14.64 -36.44
N ALA A 39 -7.50 -14.46 -35.34
CA ALA A 39 -8.00 -13.76 -34.16
C ALA A 39 -7.55 -12.29 -34.18
N GLU A 40 -8.38 -11.40 -34.74
CA GLU A 40 -8.23 -9.95 -34.54
C GLU A 40 -8.47 -9.62 -33.06
N ALA A 41 -7.38 -9.42 -32.32
CA ALA A 41 -7.44 -8.84 -30.99
C ALA A 41 -7.91 -7.39 -31.11
N LYS A 42 -9.24 -7.18 -31.02
CA LYS A 42 -9.83 -5.84 -30.98
C LYS A 42 -9.11 -5.02 -29.90
N PRO A 43 -8.70 -3.77 -30.19
CA PRO A 43 -8.09 -2.93 -29.17
C PRO A 43 -9.07 -2.78 -28.00
N VAL A 44 -8.57 -2.99 -26.79
CA VAL A 44 -9.35 -2.75 -25.57
C VAL A 44 -9.74 -1.27 -25.57
N ASP A 45 -11.04 -0.99 -25.47
CA ASP A 45 -11.58 0.35 -25.60
C ASP A 45 -11.25 1.19 -24.35
N THR A 46 -10.11 1.87 -24.41
CA THR A 46 -9.58 2.70 -23.32
C THR A 46 -10.31 4.04 -23.16
N THR A 47 -11.32 4.34 -23.99
CA THR A 47 -12.03 5.63 -23.99
C THR A 47 -12.66 5.95 -22.62
N ASN A 48 -13.14 4.93 -21.91
CA ASN A 48 -13.78 5.08 -20.59
C ASN A 48 -12.82 5.49 -19.45
N LEU A 49 -11.49 5.42 -19.62
CA LEU A 49 -10.54 5.74 -18.54
C LEU A 49 -10.52 7.23 -18.17
N ALA A 50 -10.95 8.12 -19.07
CA ALA A 50 -10.99 9.56 -18.81
C ALA A 50 -12.14 9.97 -17.87
N ASP A 51 -13.24 9.22 -17.86
CA ASP A 51 -14.47 9.53 -17.12
C ASP A 51 -14.53 8.89 -15.72
N ILE A 52 -13.49 8.14 -15.30
CA ILE A 52 -13.45 7.50 -13.98
C ILE A 52 -13.27 8.56 -12.88
N LYS A 53 -14.40 8.97 -12.28
CA LYS A 53 -14.45 9.86 -11.12
C LYS A 53 -13.86 9.15 -9.89
N PHE A 54 -12.57 9.32 -9.62
CA PHE A 54 -11.90 8.69 -8.45
C PHE A 54 -12.49 9.06 -7.08
N ASN A 55 -13.12 10.24 -6.97
CA ASN A 55 -13.72 10.76 -5.73
C ASN A 55 -15.25 10.69 -5.79
N VAL A 56 -15.81 9.48 -5.68
CA VAL A 56 -17.27 9.25 -5.53
C VAL A 56 -17.65 9.26 -4.05
N THR A 57 -18.73 9.93 -3.67
CA THR A 57 -19.22 9.93 -2.28
C THR A 57 -20.00 8.67 -1.93
N GLU A 58 -20.11 8.33 -0.64
CA GLU A 58 -20.89 7.17 -0.17
C GLU A 58 -22.37 7.21 -0.62
N ALA A 59 -22.96 8.42 -0.71
CA ALA A 59 -24.32 8.61 -1.22
C ALA A 59 -24.44 8.39 -2.74
N GLU A 60 -23.41 8.74 -3.51
CA GLU A 60 -23.36 8.44 -4.95
C GLU A 60 -23.15 6.95 -5.20
N ILE A 61 -22.32 6.27 -4.40
CA ILE A 61 -22.15 4.80 -4.45
C ILE A 61 -23.48 4.09 -4.16
N ALA A 62 -24.21 4.52 -3.12
CA ALA A 62 -25.54 3.99 -2.83
C ALA A 62 -26.49 4.15 -4.03
N GLN A 63 -26.56 5.35 -4.62
CA GLN A 63 -27.33 5.62 -5.84
C GLN A 63 -26.86 4.87 -7.10
N MET A 64 -25.66 4.27 -7.10
CA MET A 64 -25.24 3.35 -8.17
C MET A 64 -25.69 1.93 -7.85
N ILE A 65 -25.56 1.48 -6.60
CA ILE A 65 -26.04 0.19 -6.11
C ILE A 65 -27.56 0.05 -6.28
N ASP A 66 -28.32 1.10 -5.99
CA ASP A 66 -29.79 1.16 -6.14
C ASP A 66 -30.27 1.08 -7.62
N LYS A 67 -29.35 1.21 -8.59
CA LYS A 67 -29.64 1.18 -10.04
C LYS A 67 -29.15 -0.09 -10.74
N LEU A 68 -28.55 -1.02 -9.99
CA LEU A 68 -28.08 -2.28 -10.54
C LEU A 68 -29.26 -3.18 -10.92
N GLU A 69 -29.07 -3.99 -11.96
CA GLU A 69 -29.96 -5.09 -12.33
C GLU A 69 -29.86 -6.24 -11.30
N ASP A 70 -30.85 -7.14 -11.28
CA ASP A 70 -30.86 -8.35 -10.40
C ASP A 70 -29.56 -9.17 -10.48
N TYR A 71 -28.89 -9.13 -11.64
CA TYR A 71 -27.55 -9.65 -11.87
C TYR A 71 -26.57 -8.52 -12.17
N VAL A 72 -25.56 -8.38 -11.32
CA VAL A 72 -24.51 -7.37 -11.44
C VAL A 72 -23.41 -7.91 -12.38
N LYS A 73 -23.02 -7.09 -13.37
CA LYS A 73 -21.99 -7.44 -14.35
C LYS A 73 -20.61 -7.31 -13.72
N PHE A 74 -19.64 -8.09 -14.21
CA PHE A 74 -18.25 -8.08 -13.74
C PHE A 74 -17.67 -6.67 -13.62
N ASP A 75 -17.85 -5.83 -14.64
CA ASP A 75 -17.28 -4.48 -14.70
C ASP A 75 -17.90 -3.54 -13.65
N ASP A 76 -19.22 -3.59 -13.47
CA ASP A 76 -19.94 -2.83 -12.43
C ASP A 76 -19.48 -3.23 -11.02
N MET A 77 -19.29 -4.54 -10.78
CA MET A 77 -18.79 -5.05 -9.50
C MET A 77 -17.36 -4.61 -9.21
N PHE A 78 -16.49 -4.65 -10.22
CA PHE A 78 -15.11 -4.17 -10.11
C PHE A 78 -15.07 -2.65 -9.85
N LEU A 79 -15.87 -1.87 -10.56
CA LEU A 79 -15.95 -0.41 -10.40
C LEU A 79 -16.43 -0.02 -8.99
N LEU A 80 -17.55 -0.60 -8.54
CA LEU A 80 -18.14 -0.29 -7.23
C LEU A 80 -17.26 -0.75 -6.07
N PHE A 81 -16.58 -1.90 -6.18
CA PHE A 81 -15.55 -2.29 -5.21
C PHE A 81 -14.47 -1.22 -5.09
N ASN A 82 -13.95 -0.71 -6.21
CA ASN A 82 -12.87 0.28 -6.19
C ASN A 82 -13.32 1.61 -5.56
N TYR A 83 -14.54 2.07 -5.83
CA TYR A 83 -15.10 3.26 -5.17
C TYR A 83 -15.31 3.08 -3.66
N VAL A 84 -15.84 1.94 -3.21
CA VAL A 84 -15.99 1.62 -1.78
C VAL A 84 -14.62 1.54 -1.10
N ASN A 85 -13.69 0.77 -1.67
CA ASN A 85 -12.36 0.57 -1.12
C ASN A 85 -11.54 1.88 -1.06
N ASN A 86 -11.72 2.79 -2.02
CA ASN A 86 -11.09 4.12 -1.97
C ASN A 86 -11.69 5.01 -0.86
N ASN A 87 -13.01 5.00 -0.66
CA ASN A 87 -13.63 5.75 0.44
C ASN A 87 -13.17 5.25 1.82
N GLU A 88 -13.09 3.94 2.01
CA GLU A 88 -12.57 3.34 3.24
C GLU A 88 -11.07 3.64 3.44
N LYS A 89 -10.24 3.56 2.39
CA LYS A 89 -8.84 4.03 2.42
C LYS A 89 -8.74 5.50 2.84
N MET A 90 -9.63 6.36 2.34
CA MET A 90 -9.66 7.77 2.73
C MET A 90 -10.16 7.99 4.17
N LYS A 91 -11.00 7.12 4.73
CA LYS A 91 -11.29 7.08 6.19
C LYS A 91 -10.03 6.73 6.98
N TYR A 92 -9.27 5.72 6.55
CA TYR A 92 -8.01 5.33 7.19
C TYR A 92 -6.94 6.44 7.16
N ILE A 93 -6.77 7.12 6.03
CA ILE A 93 -5.83 8.26 5.91
C ILE A 93 -6.25 9.42 6.83
N ARG A 94 -7.55 9.71 6.95
CA ARG A 94 -8.06 10.69 7.94
C ARG A 94 -7.76 10.27 9.38
N MET A 95 -7.83 8.97 9.69
CA MET A 95 -7.43 8.42 10.99
C MET A 95 -5.93 8.61 11.25
N GLN A 96 -5.05 8.31 10.29
CA GLN A 96 -3.59 8.55 10.42
C GLN A 96 -3.29 10.03 10.75
N LEU A 97 -3.97 10.98 10.09
CA LEU A 97 -3.85 12.41 10.38
C LEU A 97 -4.35 12.78 11.79
N GLY A 98 -5.36 12.07 12.31
CA GLY A 98 -5.79 12.18 13.71
C GLY A 98 -4.73 11.70 14.70
N VAL A 99 -4.01 10.62 14.37
CA VAL A 99 -2.89 10.09 15.17
C VAL A 99 -1.69 11.07 15.17
N VAL A 100 -1.38 11.73 14.04
CA VAL A 100 -0.40 12.82 13.99
C VAL A 100 -0.76 13.93 14.97
N ARG A 101 -2.01 14.42 14.90
CA ARG A 101 -2.48 15.54 15.74
C ARG A 101 -2.37 15.22 17.24
N LEU A 102 -2.69 13.98 17.64
CA LEU A 102 -2.46 13.54 19.02
C LEU A 102 -0.96 13.56 19.39
N CYS A 103 -0.08 13.07 18.51
CA CYS A 103 1.36 13.07 18.73
C CYS A 103 1.91 14.48 18.97
N GLU A 104 1.51 15.45 18.16
CA GLU A 104 1.90 16.86 18.31
C GLU A 104 1.37 17.46 19.62
N SER A 105 0.08 17.30 19.94
CA SER A 105 -0.51 17.83 21.18
C SER A 105 0.14 17.25 22.45
N LEU A 106 0.43 15.95 22.46
CA LEU A 106 1.16 15.30 23.56
C LEU A 106 2.61 15.80 23.64
N ALA A 107 3.29 15.92 22.50
CA ALA A 107 4.67 16.39 22.45
C ALA A 107 4.81 17.83 22.95
N GLN A 108 3.87 18.71 22.60
CA GLN A 108 3.80 20.07 23.12
C GLN A 108 3.53 20.08 24.64
N SER A 109 2.55 19.31 25.10
CA SER A 109 2.15 19.25 26.53
C SER A 109 3.29 18.76 27.43
N TYR A 110 4.00 17.71 26.99
CA TYR A 110 5.13 17.10 27.71
C TYR A 110 6.50 17.72 27.34
N LYS A 111 6.54 18.81 26.56
CA LYS A 111 7.78 19.49 26.10
C LYS A 111 8.79 18.53 25.43
N ILE A 112 8.32 17.52 24.72
CA ILE A 112 9.13 16.44 24.13
C ILE A 112 10.06 17.01 23.05
N PRO A 113 11.39 16.78 23.13
CA PRO A 113 12.33 17.22 22.12
C PRO A 113 12.00 16.66 20.72
N HIS A 114 12.18 17.49 19.69
CA HIS A 114 11.79 17.18 18.32
C HIS A 114 12.34 15.83 17.82
N TYR A 115 13.59 15.50 18.13
CA TYR A 115 14.21 14.24 17.71
C TYR A 115 13.46 13.01 18.22
N TYR A 116 12.97 13.04 19.47
CA TYR A 116 12.25 11.92 20.07
C TYR A 116 10.82 11.82 19.50
N LYS A 117 10.12 12.96 19.40
CA LYS A 117 8.79 13.04 18.76
C LYS A 117 8.85 12.43 17.35
N THR A 118 9.76 12.92 16.51
CA THR A 118 9.90 12.49 15.11
C THR A 118 10.28 11.01 15.03
N ARG A 119 11.15 10.49 15.92
CA ARG A 119 11.47 9.05 15.99
C ARG A 119 10.24 8.18 16.30
N GLN A 120 9.40 8.57 17.26
CA GLN A 120 8.19 7.78 17.56
C GLN A 120 7.14 7.91 16.46
N TRP A 121 6.93 9.12 15.93
CA TRP A 121 6.01 9.35 14.81
C TRP A 121 6.37 8.53 13.58
N SER A 122 7.63 8.59 13.10
CA SER A 122 8.03 7.85 11.89
C SER A 122 7.81 6.34 12.03
N LYS A 123 8.05 5.76 13.22
CA LYS A 123 7.75 4.35 13.50
C LYS A 123 6.25 4.05 13.43
N SER A 124 5.40 4.92 14.00
CA SER A 124 3.94 4.75 13.92
C SER A 124 3.42 4.93 12.50
N TYR A 125 3.95 5.89 11.74
CA TYR A 125 3.58 6.10 10.34
C TYR A 125 3.93 4.89 9.48
N GLN A 126 5.17 4.37 9.61
CA GLN A 126 5.60 3.16 8.91
C GLN A 126 4.69 1.98 9.28
N GLY A 127 4.50 1.70 10.57
CA GLY A 127 3.68 0.59 11.02
C GLY A 127 2.20 0.67 10.60
N MET A 128 1.62 1.87 10.51
CA MET A 128 0.29 2.05 9.90
C MET A 128 0.31 1.81 8.38
N SER A 129 1.35 2.26 7.68
CA SER A 129 1.47 2.13 6.22
C SER A 129 1.68 0.68 5.77
N ASP A 130 2.51 -0.09 6.50
CA ASP A 130 2.73 -1.52 6.25
C ASP A 130 1.44 -2.33 6.43
N GLN A 131 0.66 -2.00 7.47
CA GLN A 131 -0.63 -2.63 7.76
C GLN A 131 -1.71 -2.23 6.75
N LEU A 132 -1.72 -0.97 6.29
CA LEU A 132 -2.60 -0.50 5.22
C LEU A 132 -2.37 -1.30 3.93
N LEU A 133 -1.11 -1.43 3.50
CA LEU A 133 -0.74 -2.19 2.30
C LEU A 133 -1.11 -3.69 2.42
N HIS A 134 -1.02 -4.27 3.62
CA HIS A 134 -1.50 -5.62 3.88
C HIS A 134 -3.03 -5.72 3.75
N ASN A 135 -3.79 -4.76 4.30
CA ASN A 135 -5.25 -4.74 4.20
C ASN A 135 -5.73 -4.52 2.76
N GLU A 136 -5.10 -3.63 1.99
CA GLU A 136 -5.41 -3.42 0.57
C GLU A 136 -5.21 -4.72 -0.24
N ARG A 137 -4.10 -5.44 -0.02
CA ARG A 137 -3.87 -6.75 -0.65
C ARG A 137 -4.93 -7.78 -0.25
N LYS A 138 -5.35 -7.80 1.02
CA LYS A 138 -6.38 -8.70 1.53
C LYS A 138 -7.76 -8.41 0.90
N ALA A 139 -8.11 -7.13 0.76
CA ALA A 139 -9.34 -6.69 0.11
C ALA A 139 -9.34 -7.04 -1.39
N TYR A 140 -8.24 -6.78 -2.10
CA TYR A 140 -8.10 -7.15 -3.52
C TYR A 140 -8.18 -8.67 -3.74
N ASN A 141 -7.52 -9.47 -2.90
CA ASN A 141 -7.62 -10.92 -2.97
C ASN A 141 -9.06 -11.43 -2.75
N LYS A 142 -9.81 -10.81 -1.82
CA LYS A 142 -11.26 -11.10 -1.63
C LYS A 142 -12.07 -10.79 -2.88
N LEU A 143 -11.83 -9.66 -3.55
CA LEU A 143 -12.46 -9.34 -4.82
C LEU A 143 -12.15 -10.41 -5.89
N CYS A 144 -10.89 -10.81 -6.04
CA CYS A 144 -10.52 -11.84 -7.01
C CYS A 144 -11.23 -13.18 -6.75
N THR A 145 -11.39 -13.59 -5.48
CA THR A 145 -12.16 -14.79 -5.12
C THR A 145 -13.66 -14.62 -5.36
N PHE A 146 -14.23 -13.43 -5.15
CA PHE A 146 -15.64 -13.17 -5.43
C PHE A 146 -15.94 -13.20 -6.93
N LEU A 147 -15.13 -12.52 -7.73
CA LEU A 147 -15.27 -12.40 -9.20
C LEU A 147 -14.97 -13.70 -9.96
N GLN A 148 -14.35 -14.72 -9.33
CA GLN A 148 -14.17 -16.05 -9.93
C GLN A 148 -15.48 -16.74 -10.30
N ASN A 149 -16.60 -16.32 -9.71
CA ASN A 149 -17.94 -16.84 -10.02
C ASN A 149 -18.59 -16.19 -11.26
N GLY A 150 -17.95 -15.19 -11.87
CA GLY A 150 -18.53 -14.40 -12.96
C GLY A 150 -19.47 -13.32 -12.43
N ASN A 151 -20.60 -13.12 -13.11
CA ASN A 151 -21.66 -12.20 -12.66
C ASN A 151 -22.29 -12.71 -11.35
N SER A 152 -22.67 -11.80 -10.44
CA SER A 152 -23.28 -12.13 -9.15
C SER A 152 -24.70 -11.60 -9.05
N SER A 153 -25.50 -12.09 -8.10
CA SER A 153 -26.78 -11.47 -7.79
C SER A 153 -26.58 -10.15 -7.04
N HIS A 154 -27.52 -9.22 -7.20
CA HIS A 154 -27.51 -7.93 -6.51
C HIS A 154 -27.29 -8.08 -4.99
N ILE A 155 -28.07 -8.97 -4.37
CA ILE A 155 -28.01 -9.26 -2.93
C ILE A 155 -26.61 -9.73 -2.52
N ALA A 156 -26.04 -10.73 -3.20
CA ALA A 156 -24.74 -11.29 -2.84
C ALA A 156 -23.60 -10.28 -3.03
N PHE A 157 -23.70 -9.38 -4.02
CA PHE A 157 -22.73 -8.30 -4.21
C PHE A 157 -22.86 -7.21 -3.14
N VAL A 158 -24.08 -6.83 -2.75
CA VAL A 158 -24.33 -5.88 -1.65
C VAL A 158 -23.84 -6.44 -0.30
N GLU A 159 -24.05 -7.73 -0.03
CA GLU A 159 -23.50 -8.41 1.15
C GLU A 159 -21.96 -8.37 1.16
N PHE A 160 -21.32 -8.64 0.02
CA PHE A 160 -19.86 -8.55 -0.13
C PHE A 160 -19.31 -7.13 0.13
N LEU A 161 -19.96 -6.08 -0.40
CA LEU A 161 -19.57 -4.69 -0.14
C LEU A 161 -19.77 -4.31 1.34
N ASN A 162 -20.83 -4.78 1.99
CA ASN A 162 -21.06 -4.55 3.41
C ASN A 162 -20.02 -5.26 4.28
N GLU A 163 -19.62 -6.50 3.95
CA GLU A 163 -18.52 -7.20 4.64
C GLU A 163 -17.19 -6.44 4.51
N LEU A 164 -16.89 -5.93 3.31
CA LEU A 164 -15.70 -5.12 3.03
C LEU A 164 -15.65 -3.84 3.89
N ILE A 165 -16.76 -3.10 3.98
CA ILE A 165 -16.88 -1.90 4.82
C ILE A 165 -16.74 -2.25 6.31
N GLY A 166 -17.32 -3.36 6.76
CA GLY A 166 -17.20 -3.86 8.12
C GLY A 166 -15.75 -4.20 8.51
N ILE A 167 -15.01 -4.83 7.61
CA ILE A 167 -13.58 -5.15 7.77
C ILE A 167 -12.75 -3.86 7.86
N TRP A 168 -12.92 -2.94 6.91
CA TRP A 168 -12.20 -1.66 6.90
C TRP A 168 -12.49 -0.80 8.14
N THR A 169 -13.76 -0.75 8.56
CA THR A 169 -14.19 -0.04 9.78
C THR A 169 -13.52 -0.61 11.02
N SER A 170 -13.43 -1.94 11.13
CA SER A 170 -12.82 -2.62 12.28
C SER A 170 -11.30 -2.41 12.30
N PHE A 171 -10.64 -2.68 11.18
CA PHE A 171 -9.21 -2.44 10.97
C PHE A 171 -8.79 -1.00 11.30
N THR A 172 -9.58 -0.01 10.85
CA THR A 172 -9.29 1.41 11.12
C THR A 172 -9.36 1.73 12.61
N LYS A 173 -10.38 1.22 13.33
CA LYS A 173 -10.54 1.42 14.78
C LYS A 173 -9.45 0.73 15.60
N GLU A 174 -9.05 -0.47 15.22
CA GLU A 174 -7.96 -1.23 15.86
C GLU A 174 -6.62 -0.50 15.71
N MET A 175 -6.30 -0.05 14.50
CA MET A 175 -5.08 0.74 14.22
C MET A 175 -5.10 2.08 14.95
N GLU A 176 -6.24 2.78 14.97
CA GLU A 176 -6.39 4.04 15.71
C GLU A 176 -6.11 3.84 17.20
N LYS A 177 -6.74 2.84 17.82
CA LYS A 177 -6.55 2.51 19.23
C LYS A 177 -5.08 2.20 19.52
N TYR A 178 -4.50 1.23 18.79
CA TYR A 178 -3.14 0.76 19.02
C TYR A 178 -2.10 1.89 18.91
N TRP A 179 -2.19 2.73 17.88
CA TRP A 179 -1.20 3.79 17.67
C TRP A 179 -1.40 5.00 18.58
N LYS A 180 -2.64 5.32 18.98
CA LYS A 180 -2.90 6.30 20.05
C LYS A 180 -2.34 5.84 21.39
N GLU A 181 -2.57 4.58 21.76
CA GLU A 181 -2.03 3.98 22.99
C GLU A 181 -0.49 3.93 22.98
N TYR A 182 0.11 3.50 21.86
CA TYR A 182 1.57 3.47 21.68
C TYR A 182 2.21 4.85 21.88
N LEU A 183 1.71 5.88 21.18
CA LEU A 183 2.28 7.22 21.24
C LEU A 183 2.06 7.88 22.61
N SER A 184 0.86 7.72 23.19
CA SER A 184 0.55 8.23 24.54
C SER A 184 1.49 7.65 25.59
N ASN A 185 1.72 6.33 25.54
CA ASN A 185 2.67 5.65 26.42
C ASN A 185 4.12 6.14 26.20
N LYS A 186 4.60 6.15 24.96
CA LYS A 186 6.01 6.52 24.69
C LYS A 186 6.36 7.97 25.01
N LEU A 187 5.46 8.92 24.75
CA LEU A 187 5.71 10.32 25.09
C LEU A 187 5.58 10.54 26.61
N LYS A 188 4.59 9.94 27.27
CA LYS A 188 4.44 10.02 28.73
C LYS A 188 5.64 9.43 29.47
N VAL A 189 6.07 8.21 29.14
CA VAL A 189 7.19 7.54 29.84
C VAL A 189 8.51 8.31 29.65
N TYR A 190 8.76 8.87 28.46
CA TYR A 190 9.91 9.74 28.25
C TYR A 190 9.89 10.96 29.17
N TRP A 191 8.74 11.64 29.27
CA TRP A 191 8.54 12.78 30.17
C TRP A 191 8.74 12.40 31.64
N GLU A 192 8.17 11.28 32.09
CA GLU A 192 8.36 10.77 33.46
C GLU A 192 9.85 10.50 33.74
N THR A 193 10.58 9.81 32.85
CA THR A 193 12.02 9.56 33.05
C THR A 193 12.87 10.84 33.05
N THR A 194 12.55 11.82 32.21
CA THR A 194 13.39 13.02 32.04
C THR A 194 13.08 14.15 33.02
N ASN A 195 11.96 14.09 33.76
CA ASN A 195 11.58 15.11 34.75
C ASN A 195 11.62 14.58 36.19
N VAL A 196 12.09 13.34 36.40
CA VAL A 196 12.45 12.78 37.72
C VAL A 196 13.97 12.84 37.96
N GLU A 197 14.76 13.14 36.92
CA GLU A 197 16.21 13.35 36.97
C GLU A 197 16.59 14.86 37.11
N MET A 198 15.65 15.71 37.53
CA MET A 198 15.83 17.16 37.77
C MET A 198 15.19 17.60 39.10
#